data_AF-A0A969Q206-F1
#
_entry.id   AF-A0A969Q206-F1
#
_cell.length_a   1.000
_cell.length_b   1.000
_cell.length_c   1.000
_cell.angle_alpha   90.00
_cell.angle_beta   90.00
_cell.angle_gamma   90.00
#
_symmetry.space_group_name_H-M   'P 1'
#
loop_
_entity.id
_entity.type
_entity.pdbx_description
1 polymer ?
#
loop_
_entity_poly.entity_id
_entity_poly.type
_entity_poly.pdbx_seq_one_letter_code
_entity_poly.pdbx_strand_id
1 'polypeptide(L)'
;AALGTGIPFALITWGVVEVDASIAAILMGLMPLTVLVLAHFVTPDERMTVPKLIGILLGLAGLVVLFWPDLTGSDAAHAGSPLRFAAILLAAVCYAVNALVTRRLGHLKPWPLYRLVMLWTLVILAPPAFLLERPFVAAPTLDGWIAILVLGLFSSALGSIVLFVIVARNGATFFGQINFLVPLFGVLWGALFLGEAMTVYSGLALAAILAGVAISRLSANKPFIADKGTAP
;
A
#
# COMPACT_ATOMS: atom_id res chain seq x y z
N ALA A 1 6.84 9.42 -9.57
CA ALA A 1 5.62 10.08 -10.08
C ALA A 1 4.62 9.05 -10.57
N ALA A 2 4.78 8.48 -11.78
CA ALA A 2 3.82 7.50 -12.33
C ALA A 2 3.51 6.32 -11.39
N LEU A 3 4.52 5.54 -11.00
CA LEU A 3 4.34 4.32 -10.20
C LEU A 3 4.12 4.57 -8.70
N GLY A 4 4.44 5.78 -8.21
CA GLY A 4 4.37 6.09 -6.78
C GLY A 4 3.11 6.81 -6.36
N THR A 5 2.55 7.65 -7.23
CA THR A 5 1.44 8.55 -6.87
C THR A 5 0.46 8.75 -8.01
N GLY A 6 0.86 8.55 -9.27
CA GLY A 6 -0.03 8.70 -10.43
C GLY A 6 -0.98 7.51 -10.61
N ILE A 7 -0.43 6.42 -11.13
CA ILE A 7 -1.14 5.19 -11.47
C ILE A 7 -1.79 4.54 -10.23
N PRO A 8 -1.09 4.36 -9.08
CA PRO A 8 -1.70 3.71 -7.92
C PRO A 8 -2.92 4.47 -7.42
N PHE A 9 -2.87 5.81 -7.36
CA PHE A 9 -3.98 6.61 -6.86
C PHE A 9 -5.19 6.48 -7.78
N ALA A 10 -4.99 6.57 -9.10
CA ALA A 10 -6.07 6.39 -10.07
C ALA A 10 -6.70 5.00 -9.98
N LEU A 11 -5.88 3.96 -9.89
CA LEU A 11 -6.37 2.58 -9.80
C LEU A 11 -7.13 2.29 -8.49
N ILE A 12 -6.66 2.83 -7.36
CA ILE A 12 -7.33 2.67 -6.07
C ILE A 12 -8.64 3.44 -6.05
N THR A 13 -8.62 4.73 -6.41
CA THR A 13 -9.82 5.57 -6.46
C THR A 13 -10.87 4.96 -7.39
N TRP A 14 -10.45 4.39 -8.52
CA TRP A 14 -11.33 3.65 -9.40
C TRP A 14 -11.82 2.35 -8.74
N GLY A 15 -10.95 1.56 -8.12
CA GLY A 15 -11.31 0.30 -7.45
C GLY A 15 -12.38 0.47 -6.37
N VAL A 16 -12.21 1.46 -5.49
CA VAL A 16 -13.07 1.67 -4.30
C VAL A 16 -14.46 2.25 -4.59
N VAL A 17 -14.78 2.51 -5.87
CA VAL A 17 -16.15 2.86 -6.28
C VAL A 17 -17.09 1.66 -6.19
N GLU A 18 -16.56 0.45 -6.44
CA GLU A 18 -17.34 -0.79 -6.36
C GLU A 18 -16.89 -1.71 -5.23
N VAL A 19 -15.61 -1.61 -4.82
CA VAL A 19 -15.01 -2.46 -3.80
C VAL A 19 -15.00 -1.74 -2.46
N ASP A 20 -15.43 -2.43 -1.40
CA ASP A 20 -15.41 -1.91 -0.04
C ASP A 20 -13.99 -1.45 0.39
N ALA A 21 -13.94 -0.37 1.16
CA ALA A 21 -12.68 0.23 1.60
C ALA A 21 -11.87 -0.72 2.50
N SER A 22 -12.55 -1.53 3.32
CA SER A 22 -11.94 -2.58 4.13
C SER A 22 -11.23 -3.63 3.26
N ILE A 23 -11.86 -4.12 2.20
CA ILE A 23 -11.25 -5.09 1.28
C ILE A 23 -10.06 -4.46 0.56
N ALA A 24 -10.22 -3.22 0.07
CA ALA A 24 -9.13 -2.50 -0.57
C ALA A 24 -7.92 -2.35 0.38
N ALA A 25 -8.16 -2.04 1.66
CA ALA A 25 -7.10 -1.96 2.66
C ALA A 25 -6.40 -3.31 2.89
N ILE A 26 -7.16 -4.41 2.96
CA ILE A 26 -6.61 -5.78 3.08
C ILE A 26 -5.70 -6.11 1.89
N LEU A 27 -6.16 -5.83 0.65
CA LEU A 27 -5.38 -6.06 -0.57
C LEU A 27 -4.10 -5.24 -0.59
N MET A 28 -4.15 -3.98 -0.14
CA MET A 28 -2.97 -3.13 -0.03
C MET A 28 -1.98 -3.63 1.04
N GLY A 29 -2.44 -4.42 2.01
CA GLY A 29 -1.60 -5.16 2.95
C GLY A 29 -0.63 -6.14 2.27
N LEU A 30 -0.86 -6.52 1.01
CA LEU A 30 0.05 -7.37 0.23
C LEU A 30 1.25 -6.60 -0.33
N MET A 31 1.18 -5.26 -0.40
CA MET A 31 2.26 -4.42 -0.94
C MET A 31 3.65 -4.78 -0.37
N PRO A 32 3.86 -4.95 0.96
CA PRO A 32 5.17 -5.30 1.50
C PRO A 32 5.67 -6.69 1.06
N LEU A 33 4.76 -7.66 0.85
CA LEU A 33 5.12 -8.97 0.33
C LEU A 33 5.50 -8.89 -1.14
N THR A 34 4.81 -8.05 -1.91
CA THR A 34 5.18 -7.77 -3.30
C THR A 34 6.55 -7.11 -3.40
N VAL A 35 6.88 -6.17 -2.50
CA VAL A 35 8.24 -5.58 -2.41
C VAL A 35 9.27 -6.70 -2.22
N LEU A 36 9.00 -7.65 -1.33
CA LEU A 36 9.91 -8.75 -1.02
C LEU A 36 10.22 -9.64 -2.22
N VAL A 37 9.16 -10.00 -2.97
CA VAL A 37 9.29 -10.79 -4.19
C VAL A 37 10.11 -10.03 -5.24
N LEU A 38 9.76 -8.78 -5.50
CA LEU A 38 10.44 -7.97 -6.52
C LEU A 38 11.88 -7.66 -6.13
N ALA A 39 12.15 -7.39 -4.85
CA ALA A 39 13.48 -7.12 -4.35
C ALA A 39 14.43 -8.30 -4.56
N HIS A 40 13.92 -9.53 -4.47
CA HIS A 40 14.72 -10.73 -4.71
C HIS A 40 15.33 -10.79 -6.12
N PHE A 41 14.60 -10.33 -7.13
CA PHE A 41 15.07 -10.32 -8.51
C PHE A 41 15.88 -9.06 -8.87
N VAL A 42 15.59 -7.94 -8.21
CA VAL A 42 16.10 -6.60 -8.61
C VAL A 42 17.25 -6.12 -7.71
N THR A 43 17.41 -6.69 -6.52
CA THR A 43 18.39 -6.25 -5.51
C THR A 43 19.34 -7.41 -5.14
N PRO A 44 20.65 -7.29 -5.42
CA PRO A 44 21.62 -8.34 -5.11
C PRO A 44 21.69 -8.72 -3.62
N ASP A 45 21.41 -7.75 -2.75
CA ASP A 45 21.55 -7.88 -1.29
C ASP A 45 20.33 -8.50 -0.62
N GLU A 46 19.19 -8.64 -1.32
CA GLU A 46 17.97 -9.18 -0.75
C GLU A 46 17.67 -10.59 -1.25
N ARG A 47 18.32 -11.56 -0.63
CA ARG A 47 18.02 -12.97 -0.92
C ARG A 47 16.70 -13.41 -0.28
N MET A 48 16.04 -14.34 -0.97
CA MET A 48 14.88 -15.05 -0.44
C MET A 48 15.35 -15.96 0.70
N THR A 49 14.69 -15.85 1.86
CA THR A 49 14.97 -16.68 3.03
C THR A 49 13.71 -17.44 3.42
N VAL A 50 13.84 -18.47 4.25
CA VAL A 50 12.69 -19.28 4.67
C VAL A 50 11.57 -18.44 5.32
N PRO A 51 11.84 -17.49 6.25
CA PRO A 51 10.77 -16.66 6.81
C PRO A 51 10.13 -15.74 5.76
N LYS A 52 10.89 -15.26 4.79
CA LYS A 52 10.37 -14.46 3.66
C LYS A 52 9.42 -15.29 2.79
N LEU A 53 9.80 -16.52 2.48
CA LEU A 53 8.97 -17.46 1.72
C LEU A 53 7.67 -17.80 2.46
N ILE A 54 7.76 -18.13 3.75
CA ILE A 54 6.57 -18.38 4.60
C ILE A 54 5.66 -17.14 4.59
N GLY A 55 6.23 -15.94 4.70
CA GLY A 55 5.47 -14.70 4.67
C GLY A 55 4.69 -14.50 3.36
N ILE A 56 5.33 -14.79 2.23
CA ILE A 56 4.69 -14.75 0.90
C ILE A 56 3.56 -15.78 0.80
N LEU A 57 3.81 -17.02 1.21
CA LEU A 57 2.80 -18.08 1.19
C LEU A 57 1.58 -17.75 2.06
N LEU A 58 1.80 -17.16 3.24
CA LEU A 58 0.71 -16.70 4.10
C LEU A 58 -0.08 -15.53 3.49
N GLY A 59 0.58 -14.59 2.83
CA GLY A 59 -0.11 -13.52 2.11
C GLY A 59 -0.96 -14.05 0.95
N LEU A 60 -0.43 -14.99 0.17
CA LEU A 60 -1.17 -15.65 -0.90
C LEU A 60 -2.34 -16.47 -0.36
N ALA A 61 -2.14 -17.20 0.75
CA ALA A 61 -3.22 -17.91 1.44
C ALA A 61 -4.29 -16.93 1.94
N GLY A 62 -3.91 -15.78 2.49
CA GLY A 62 -4.83 -14.72 2.89
C GLY A 62 -5.68 -14.20 1.73
N LEU A 63 -5.08 -14.04 0.55
CA LEU A 63 -5.80 -13.65 -0.67
C LEU A 63 -6.81 -14.73 -1.10
N VAL A 64 -6.45 -16.01 -1.04
CA VAL A 64 -7.37 -17.12 -1.35
C VAL A 64 -8.52 -17.18 -0.35
N VAL A 65 -8.24 -17.00 0.94
CA VAL A 65 -9.27 -16.97 2.00
C VAL A 65 -10.22 -15.80 1.80
N LEU A 66 -9.69 -14.62 1.41
CA LEU A 66 -10.50 -13.43 1.15
C LEU A 66 -11.55 -13.72 0.06
N PHE A 67 -11.13 -14.27 -1.08
CA PHE A 67 -12.02 -14.55 -2.22
C PHE A 67 -12.71 -15.92 -2.16
N TRP A 68 -12.53 -16.69 -1.08
CA TRP A 68 -13.10 -18.03 -0.94
C TRP A 68 -14.62 -18.09 -1.15
N PRO A 69 -15.42 -17.17 -0.60
CA PRO A 69 -16.86 -17.16 -0.83
C PRO A 69 -17.24 -16.97 -2.31
N ASP A 70 -16.54 -16.08 -3.02
CA ASP A 70 -16.83 -15.80 -4.43
C ASP A 70 -16.44 -16.98 -5.33
N LEU A 71 -15.38 -17.71 -4.96
CA LEU A 71 -14.90 -18.90 -5.68
C LEU A 71 -15.81 -20.11 -5.49
N THR A 72 -16.48 -20.22 -4.33
CA THR A 72 -17.32 -21.36 -3.96
C THR A 72 -18.78 -21.18 -4.32
N GLY A 73 -19.16 -20.02 -4.87
CA GLY A 73 -20.51 -19.76 -5.37
C GLY A 73 -21.56 -19.58 -4.27
N SER A 74 -21.15 -19.37 -3.02
CA SER A 74 -22.02 -18.73 -2.03
C SER A 74 -22.34 -17.33 -2.55
N ASP A 75 -23.62 -16.91 -2.51
CA ASP A 75 -24.11 -15.60 -2.98
C ASP A 75 -23.03 -14.52 -2.88
N ALA A 76 -22.68 -13.91 -4.03
CA ALA A 76 -21.50 -13.06 -4.21
C ALA A 76 -21.21 -12.21 -2.96
N ALA A 77 -20.17 -12.59 -2.21
CA ALA A 77 -19.93 -12.03 -0.88
C ALA A 77 -19.35 -10.63 -0.96
N HIS A 78 -18.67 -10.30 -2.07
CA HIS A 78 -18.11 -8.98 -2.30
C HIS A 78 -18.84 -8.28 -3.45
N ALA A 79 -19.23 -7.04 -3.20
CA ALA A 79 -19.55 -6.11 -4.28
C ALA A 79 -18.25 -5.75 -5.01
N GLY A 80 -18.23 -5.91 -6.34
CA GLY A 80 -17.11 -5.49 -7.16
C GLY A 80 -16.77 -6.44 -8.30
N SER A 81 -16.48 -5.87 -9.46
CA SER A 81 -15.98 -6.66 -10.59
C SER A 81 -14.54 -7.14 -10.34
N PRO A 82 -14.14 -8.34 -10.85
CA PRO A 82 -12.75 -8.84 -10.77
C PRO A 82 -11.70 -7.83 -11.23
N LEU A 83 -12.07 -6.96 -12.16
CA LEU A 83 -11.21 -5.91 -12.70
C LEU A 83 -10.86 -4.83 -11.67
N ARG A 84 -11.78 -4.49 -10.74
CA ARG A 84 -11.55 -3.50 -9.67
C ARG A 84 -10.57 -4.05 -8.62
N PHE A 85 -10.74 -5.31 -8.23
CA PHE A 85 -9.79 -6.00 -7.37
C PHE A 85 -8.40 -6.08 -8.02
N ALA A 86 -8.34 -6.42 -9.31
CA ALA A 86 -7.09 -6.44 -10.06
C ALA A 86 -6.43 -5.05 -10.15
N ALA A 87 -7.20 -3.98 -10.28
CA ALA A 87 -6.69 -2.61 -10.25
C ALA A 87 -6.04 -2.26 -8.90
N ILE A 88 -6.68 -2.63 -7.78
CA ILE A 88 -6.12 -2.40 -6.44
C ILE A 88 -4.84 -3.21 -6.23
N LEU A 89 -4.82 -4.48 -6.63
CA LEU A 89 -3.62 -5.32 -6.58
C LEU A 89 -2.49 -4.77 -7.46
N LEU A 90 -2.81 -4.29 -8.66
CA LEU A 90 -1.84 -3.63 -9.54
C LEU A 90 -1.30 -2.34 -8.90
N ALA A 91 -2.12 -1.58 -8.19
CA ALA A 91 -1.66 -0.42 -7.41
C ALA A 91 -0.66 -0.84 -6.32
N ALA A 92 -0.89 -1.95 -5.61
CA ALA A 92 0.06 -2.51 -4.65
C ALA A 92 1.40 -2.89 -5.30
N VAL A 93 1.36 -3.46 -6.52
CA VAL A 93 2.57 -3.74 -7.32
C VAL A 93 3.29 -2.46 -7.73
N CYS A 94 2.57 -1.44 -8.22
CA CYS A 94 3.15 -0.15 -8.56
C CYS A 94 3.86 0.49 -7.36
N TYR A 95 3.23 0.48 -6.18
CA TYR A 95 3.85 0.96 -4.95
C TYR A 95 5.09 0.14 -4.57
N ALA A 96 5.06 -1.18 -4.74
CA ALA A 96 6.20 -2.02 -4.46
C ALA A 96 7.39 -1.67 -5.36
N VAL A 97 7.16 -1.50 -6.66
CA VAL A 97 8.20 -1.02 -7.59
C VAL A 97 8.68 0.37 -7.20
N ASN A 98 7.77 1.29 -6.87
CA ASN A 98 8.13 2.63 -6.42
C ASN A 98 9.02 2.59 -5.17
N ALA A 99 8.72 1.73 -4.19
CA ALA A 99 9.56 1.59 -3.00
C ALA A 99 11.00 1.16 -3.35
N LEU A 100 11.17 0.23 -4.30
CA LEU A 100 12.49 -0.19 -4.78
C LEU A 100 13.23 0.92 -5.53
N VAL A 101 12.52 1.67 -6.38
CA VAL A 101 13.08 2.83 -7.09
C VAL A 101 13.48 3.93 -6.11
N THR A 102 12.60 4.27 -5.16
CA THR A 102 12.87 5.28 -4.13
C THR A 102 14.08 4.90 -3.28
N ARG A 103 14.23 3.61 -2.94
CA ARG A 103 15.44 3.13 -2.25
C ARG A 103 16.72 3.42 -3.02
N ARG A 104 16.74 3.20 -4.34
CA ARG A 104 17.91 3.53 -5.20
C ARG A 104 18.20 5.03 -5.24
N LEU A 105 17.18 5.86 -5.09
CA LEU A 105 17.28 7.33 -5.05
C LEU A 105 17.59 7.87 -3.64
N GLY A 106 17.82 7.01 -2.64
CA GLY A 106 18.05 7.43 -1.25
C GLY A 106 19.27 8.33 -1.01
N HIS A 107 20.18 8.42 -1.98
CA HIS A 107 21.33 9.33 -1.95
C HIS A 107 20.97 10.78 -2.31
N LEU A 108 19.77 11.03 -2.86
CA LEU A 108 19.30 12.36 -3.23
C LEU A 108 18.63 13.07 -2.04
N LYS A 109 18.64 14.40 -2.06
CA LYS A 109 17.94 15.21 -1.06
C LYS A 109 16.42 14.96 -1.16
N PRO A 110 15.72 14.61 -0.06
CA PRO A 110 14.29 14.27 -0.10
C PRO A 110 13.39 15.39 -0.63
N TRP A 111 13.66 16.64 -0.24
CA TRP A 111 12.83 17.80 -0.59
C TRP A 111 12.77 18.10 -2.09
N PRO A 112 13.90 18.25 -2.82
CA PRO A 112 13.87 18.39 -4.27
C PRO A 112 13.21 17.22 -4.99
N LEU A 113 13.47 15.98 -4.54
CA LEU A 113 12.88 14.78 -5.13
C LEU A 113 11.35 14.79 -4.99
N TYR A 114 10.84 15.12 -3.80
CA TYR A 114 9.40 15.23 -3.55
C TYR A 114 8.72 16.27 -4.45
N ARG A 115 9.32 17.46 -4.59
CA ARG A 115 8.80 18.53 -5.47
C ARG A 115 8.70 18.06 -6.92
N LEU A 116 9.75 17.41 -7.41
CA LEU A 116 9.79 16.87 -8.78
C LEU A 116 8.73 15.78 -8.98
N VAL A 117 8.60 14.87 -8.01
CA VAL A 117 7.57 13.81 -8.04
C VAL A 117 6.17 14.40 -8.10
N MET A 118 5.87 15.43 -7.29
CA MET A 118 4.56 16.09 -7.28
C MET A 118 4.27 16.82 -8.60
N LEU A 119 5.25 17.57 -9.13
CA LEU A 119 5.12 18.26 -10.41
C LEU A 119 4.83 17.29 -11.55
N TRP A 120 5.62 16.21 -11.67
CA TRP A 120 5.40 15.21 -12.71
C TRP A 120 4.11 14.41 -12.50
N THR A 121 3.68 14.22 -11.25
CA THR A 121 2.38 13.59 -10.97
C THR A 121 1.25 14.43 -11.54
N LEU A 122 1.28 15.76 -11.35
CA LEU A 122 0.32 16.68 -11.96
C LEU A 122 0.35 16.60 -13.49
N VAL A 123 1.54 16.63 -14.11
CA VAL A 123 1.69 16.55 -15.58
C VAL A 123 1.12 15.24 -16.14
N ILE A 124 1.31 14.13 -15.42
CA ILE A 124 0.85 12.80 -15.86
C ILE A 124 -0.66 12.62 -15.66
N LEU A 125 -1.22 13.09 -14.54
CA LEU A 125 -2.63 12.90 -14.20
C LEU A 125 -3.56 13.96 -14.80
N ALA A 126 -3.09 15.18 -15.06
CA ALA A 126 -3.96 16.24 -15.55
C ALA A 126 -4.61 15.90 -16.91
N PRO A 127 -3.89 15.44 -17.94
CA PRO A 127 -4.51 15.10 -19.22
C PRO A 127 -5.61 14.02 -19.12
N PRO A 128 -5.40 12.83 -18.50
CA PRO A 128 -6.46 11.84 -18.39
C PRO A 128 -7.61 12.31 -17.51
N ALA A 129 -7.37 13.11 -16.46
CA ALA A 129 -8.45 13.68 -15.64
C ALA A 129 -9.39 14.56 -16.48
N PHE A 130 -8.86 15.44 -17.33
CA PHE A 130 -9.69 16.29 -18.19
C PHE A 130 -10.39 15.50 -19.31
N LEU A 131 -9.74 14.48 -19.87
CA LEU A 131 -10.27 13.71 -20.99
C LEU A 131 -11.33 12.68 -20.56
N LEU A 132 -11.12 12.02 -19.42
CA LEU A 132 -11.96 10.90 -18.98
C LEU A 132 -13.08 11.34 -18.02
N GLU A 133 -12.79 12.27 -17.11
CA GLU A 133 -13.74 12.62 -16.02
C GLU A 133 -14.53 13.90 -16.27
N ARG A 134 -14.17 14.69 -17.30
CA ARG A 134 -14.88 15.93 -17.68
C ARG A 134 -15.25 16.81 -16.47
N PRO A 135 -14.28 17.21 -15.64
CA PRO A 135 -14.52 17.76 -14.31
C PRO A 135 -15.39 19.04 -14.29
N PHE A 136 -15.38 19.83 -15.37
CA PHE A 136 -16.19 21.05 -15.49
C PHE A 136 -17.67 20.80 -15.80
N VAL A 137 -18.01 19.60 -16.29
CA VAL A 137 -19.41 19.19 -16.53
C VAL A 137 -20.03 18.63 -15.26
N ALA A 138 -19.23 18.00 -14.40
CA ALA A 138 -19.67 17.37 -13.15
C ALA A 138 -20.07 18.37 -12.04
N ALA A 139 -19.80 19.67 -12.22
CA ALA A 139 -20.12 20.76 -11.28
C ALA A 139 -19.87 20.36 -9.79
N PRO A 140 -18.61 20.24 -9.35
CA PRO A 140 -18.29 19.72 -8.03
C PRO A 140 -19.00 20.51 -6.93
N THR A 141 -19.68 19.77 -6.05
CA THR A 141 -20.41 20.33 -4.91
C THR A 141 -19.46 20.92 -3.88
N LEU A 142 -19.97 21.80 -3.01
CA LEU A 142 -19.19 22.35 -1.89
C LEU A 142 -18.61 21.22 -1.02
N ASP A 143 -19.38 20.16 -0.79
CA ASP A 143 -18.94 18.98 -0.04
C ASP A 143 -17.76 18.28 -0.70
N GLY A 144 -17.75 18.18 -2.04
CA GLY A 144 -16.62 17.63 -2.80
C GLY A 144 -15.35 18.45 -2.62
N TRP A 145 -15.45 19.77 -2.66
CA TRP A 145 -14.30 20.66 -2.40
C TRP A 145 -13.78 20.53 -0.97
N ILE A 146 -14.68 20.48 0.03
CA ILE A 146 -14.31 20.28 1.43
C ILE A 146 -13.60 18.93 1.59
N ALA A 147 -14.12 17.85 0.99
CA ALA A 147 -13.50 16.54 1.05
C ALA A 147 -12.08 16.54 0.47
N ILE A 148 -11.87 17.18 -0.69
CA ILE A 148 -10.53 17.32 -1.31
C ILE A 148 -9.59 18.10 -0.40
N LEU A 149 -10.04 19.21 0.19
CA LEU A 149 -9.22 20.02 1.09
C LEU A 149 -8.84 19.27 2.37
N VAL A 150 -9.79 18.55 2.98
CA VAL A 150 -9.53 17.73 4.18
C VAL A 150 -8.55 16.61 3.84
N LEU A 151 -8.74 15.90 2.72
CA LEU A 151 -7.86 14.81 2.30
C LEU A 151 -6.43 15.31 1.98
N GLY A 152 -6.32 16.45 1.30
CA GLY A 152 -5.04 17.04 0.93
C GLY A 152 -4.29 17.63 2.13
N LEU A 153 -4.95 18.48 2.92
CA LEU A 153 -4.29 19.22 3.99
C LEU A 153 -4.14 18.38 5.26
N PHE A 154 -5.19 17.69 5.69
CA PHE A 154 -5.18 16.94 6.95
C PHE A 154 -4.58 15.55 6.77
N SER A 155 -5.08 14.75 5.82
CA SER A 155 -4.57 13.38 5.64
C SER A 155 -3.16 13.38 5.03
N SER A 156 -2.94 14.14 3.96
CA SER A 156 -1.65 14.08 3.23
C SER A 156 -0.58 14.98 3.83
N ALA A 157 -0.82 16.29 3.96
CA ALA A 157 0.23 17.23 4.39
C ALA A 157 0.57 17.07 5.89
N LEU A 158 -0.42 17.14 6.78
CA LEU A 158 -0.20 16.94 8.21
C LEU A 158 0.29 15.52 8.51
N GLY A 159 -0.32 14.49 7.89
CA GLY A 159 0.14 13.11 8.01
C GLY A 159 1.61 12.93 7.62
N SER A 160 2.05 13.53 6.51
CA SER A 160 3.47 13.49 6.09
C SER A 160 4.39 14.19 7.08
N ILE A 161 3.99 15.33 7.66
CA ILE A 161 4.77 16.03 8.69
C ILE A 161 4.93 15.14 9.93
N VAL A 162 3.84 14.55 10.43
CA VAL A 162 3.86 13.63 11.57
C VAL A 162 4.77 12.44 11.26
N LEU A 163 4.66 11.88 10.06
CA LEU A 163 5.50 10.78 9.60
C LEU A 163 6.99 11.15 9.64
N PHE A 164 7.37 12.31 9.11
CA PHE A 164 8.76 12.76 9.15
C PHE A 164 9.28 12.96 10.57
N VAL A 165 8.47 13.53 11.47
CA VAL A 165 8.82 13.69 12.89
C VAL A 165 9.03 12.33 13.56
N ILE A 166 8.15 11.37 13.31
CA ILE A 166 8.23 10.01 13.87
C ILE A 166 9.47 9.29 13.35
N VAL A 167 9.73 9.33 12.04
CA VAL A 167 10.91 8.70 11.42
C VAL A 167 12.19 9.30 11.97
N ALA A 168 12.25 10.62 12.12
CA ALA A 168 13.41 11.31 12.69
C ALA A 168 13.68 10.94 14.16
N ARG A 169 12.63 10.66 14.95
CA ARG A 169 12.75 10.32 16.38
C ARG A 169 12.96 8.83 16.64
N ASN A 170 12.26 7.94 15.93
CA ASN A 170 12.19 6.50 16.22
C ASN A 170 12.88 5.63 15.15
N GLY A 171 13.41 6.23 14.08
CA GLY A 171 14.14 5.53 13.03
C GLY A 171 13.27 4.74 12.04
N ALA A 172 13.93 4.15 11.05
CA ALA A 172 13.29 3.44 9.93
C ALA A 172 12.58 2.13 10.36
N THR A 173 13.02 1.51 11.44
CA THR A 173 12.41 0.28 11.96
C THR A 173 10.99 0.53 12.46
N PHE A 174 10.76 1.62 13.21
CA PHE A 174 9.44 2.02 13.69
C PHE A 174 8.51 2.41 12.53
N PHE A 175 9.04 3.11 11.52
CA PHE A 175 8.30 3.40 10.30
C PHE A 175 7.78 2.13 9.60
N GLY A 176 8.57 1.06 9.61
CA GLY A 176 8.14 -0.24 9.11
C GLY A 176 6.93 -0.85 9.83
N GLN A 177 6.71 -0.50 11.10
CA GLN A 177 5.57 -0.96 11.89
C GLN A 177 4.26 -0.26 11.50
N ILE A 178 4.34 1.00 11.06
CA ILE A 178 3.16 1.78 10.61
C ILE A 178 2.44 1.10 9.45
N ASN A 179 3.17 0.38 8.59
CA ASN A 179 2.56 -0.34 7.46
C ASN A 179 1.61 -1.48 7.90
N PHE A 180 1.75 -2.02 9.12
CA PHE A 180 0.79 -3.01 9.66
C PHE A 180 -0.49 -2.35 10.16
N LEU A 181 -0.40 -1.08 10.55
CA LEU A 181 -1.55 -0.31 11.00
C LEU A 181 -2.48 0.06 9.84
N VAL A 182 -1.93 0.28 8.64
CA VAL A 182 -2.73 0.68 7.46
C VAL A 182 -3.89 -0.28 7.17
N PRO A 183 -3.68 -1.60 6.93
CA PRO A 183 -4.80 -2.51 6.67
C PRO A 183 -5.69 -2.72 7.90
N LEU A 184 -5.12 -2.71 9.11
CA LEU A 184 -5.88 -2.87 10.36
C LEU A 184 -6.87 -1.71 10.57
N PHE A 185 -6.40 -0.48 10.47
CA PHE A 185 -7.25 0.71 10.60
C PHE A 185 -8.14 0.91 9.37
N GLY A 186 -7.72 0.51 8.17
CA GLY A 186 -8.58 0.55 6.99
C GLY A 186 -9.83 -0.29 7.17
N VAL A 187 -9.68 -1.51 7.72
CA VAL A 187 -10.80 -2.37 8.07
C VAL A 187 -11.63 -1.80 9.23
N LEU A 188 -10.98 -1.29 10.28
CA LEU A 188 -11.67 -0.68 11.42
C LEU A 188 -12.53 0.53 11.00
N TRP A 189 -11.99 1.41 10.17
CA TRP A 189 -12.70 2.59 9.68
C TRP A 189 -13.77 2.24 8.65
N GLY A 190 -13.56 1.22 7.82
CA GLY A 190 -14.59 0.65 6.95
C GLY A 190 -15.80 0.16 7.76
N ALA A 191 -15.57 -0.61 8.82
CA ALA A 191 -16.63 -1.10 9.68
C ALA A 191 -17.33 0.04 10.46
N LEU A 192 -16.58 1.00 11.00
CA LEU A 192 -17.12 2.03 11.90
C LEU A 192 -17.85 3.16 11.16
N PHE A 193 -17.28 3.66 10.06
CA PHE A 193 -17.78 4.86 9.37
C PHE A 193 -18.57 4.55 8.10
N LEU A 194 -18.24 3.46 7.41
CA LEU A 194 -18.89 3.09 6.13
C LEU A 194 -19.96 2.00 6.32
N GLY A 195 -20.06 1.41 7.52
CA GLY A 195 -21.03 0.35 7.81
C GLY A 195 -20.74 -0.96 7.07
N GLU A 196 -19.50 -1.17 6.63
CA GLU A 196 -19.09 -2.35 5.87
C GLU A 196 -19.14 -3.60 6.77
N ALA A 197 -19.81 -4.65 6.29
CA ALA A 197 -19.96 -5.90 7.03
C ALA A 197 -18.64 -6.68 7.02
N MET A 198 -17.97 -6.77 8.17
CA MET A 198 -16.80 -7.64 8.30
C MET A 198 -17.20 -9.10 8.29
N THR A 199 -16.87 -9.79 7.19
CA THR A 199 -17.00 -11.24 7.12
C THR A 199 -15.87 -11.92 7.89
N VAL A 200 -16.10 -13.17 8.32
CA VAL A 200 -15.07 -14.02 8.92
C VAL A 200 -13.88 -14.19 7.95
N TYR A 201 -14.15 -14.29 6.64
CA TYR A 201 -13.14 -14.42 5.60
C TYR A 201 -12.23 -13.19 5.51
N SER A 202 -12.79 -11.98 5.57
CA SER A 202 -12.01 -10.72 5.60
C SER A 202 -11.12 -10.65 6.84
N GLY A 203 -11.62 -11.05 8.00
CA GLY A 203 -10.84 -11.11 9.24
C GLY A 203 -9.68 -12.11 9.18
N LEU A 204 -9.94 -13.33 8.68
CA LEU A 204 -8.92 -14.37 8.51
C LEU A 204 -7.87 -13.96 7.46
N ALA A 205 -8.30 -13.35 6.35
CA ALA A 205 -7.41 -12.82 5.32
C ALA A 205 -6.48 -11.74 5.87
N LEU A 206 -7.03 -10.78 6.62
CA LEU A 206 -6.25 -9.73 7.28
C LEU A 206 -5.22 -10.33 8.24
N ALA A 207 -5.64 -11.28 9.08
CA ALA A 207 -4.74 -11.95 10.04
C ALA A 207 -3.60 -12.69 9.31
N ALA A 208 -3.92 -13.44 8.25
CA ALA A 208 -2.93 -14.17 7.46
C ALA A 208 -1.92 -13.23 6.78
N ILE A 209 -2.38 -12.14 6.19
CA ILE A 209 -1.52 -11.14 5.53
C ILE A 209 -0.62 -10.44 6.56
N LEU A 210 -1.17 -9.98 7.68
CA LEU A 210 -0.40 -9.36 8.76
C LEU A 210 0.65 -10.31 9.33
N ALA A 211 0.27 -11.56 9.59
CA ALA A 211 1.19 -12.59 10.05
C ALA A 211 2.29 -12.86 9.01
N GLY A 212 1.93 -12.93 7.73
CA GLY A 212 2.89 -13.13 6.64
C GLY A 212 3.92 -12.01 6.55
N VAL A 213 3.46 -10.76 6.60
CA VAL A 213 4.35 -9.58 6.62
C VAL A 213 5.22 -9.59 7.89
N ALA A 214 4.67 -9.94 9.06
CA ALA A 214 5.42 -9.97 10.31
C ALA A 214 6.54 -11.03 10.26
N ILE A 215 6.22 -12.25 9.83
CA ILE A 215 7.18 -13.36 9.71
C ILE A 215 8.27 -13.02 8.69
N SER A 216 7.92 -12.41 7.55
CA SER A 216 8.92 -12.02 6.54
C SER A 216 9.96 -11.02 7.09
N ARG A 217 9.58 -10.20 8.08
CA ARG A 217 10.47 -9.22 8.71
C ARG A 217 11.38 -9.82 9.77
N LEU A 218 11.04 -10.97 10.36
CA LEU A 218 11.91 -11.66 11.32
C LEU A 218 13.27 -12.04 10.70
N SER A 219 13.32 -12.27 9.39
CA SER A 219 14.57 -12.55 8.68
C SER A 219 15.46 -11.32 8.45
N ALA A 220 14.94 -10.09 8.56
CA ALA A 220 15.72 -8.87 8.33
C ALA A 220 16.63 -8.50 9.52
N ASN A 221 16.46 -9.17 10.66
CA ASN A 221 17.08 -8.81 11.94
C ASN A 221 18.29 -9.66 12.32
N LYS A 222 18.96 -10.37 11.39
CA LYS A 222 20.27 -10.95 11.71
C LYS A 222 21.27 -9.79 11.87
N PRO A 223 21.85 -9.57 13.08
CA PRO A 223 22.89 -8.59 13.25
C PRO A 223 24.04 -8.95 12.31
N PHE A 224 24.56 -7.97 11.58
CA PHE A 224 25.86 -8.06 10.94
C PHE A 224 26.86 -8.33 12.07
N ILE A 225 27.27 -9.59 12.27
CA ILE A 225 28.41 -9.91 13.12
C ILE A 225 29.60 -9.36 12.35
N ALA A 226 30.00 -8.13 12.71
CA ALA A 226 31.26 -7.58 12.28
C ALA A 226 32.34 -8.52 12.82
N ASP A 227 32.90 -9.33 11.93
CA ASP A 227 34.18 -9.98 12.13
C ASP A 227 35.18 -8.85 12.43
N LYS A 228 35.48 -8.66 13.72
CA LYS A 228 36.60 -7.83 14.13
C LYS A 228 37.85 -8.62 13.77
N GLY A 229 38.21 -8.53 12.49
CA GLY A 229 39.53 -8.88 12.00
C GLY A 229 40.54 -8.20 12.90
N THR A 230 41.27 -9.05 13.61
CA THR A 230 42.51 -8.73 14.30
C THR A 230 43.42 -7.99 13.33
N ALA A 231 43.61 -6.69 13.56
CA ALA A 231 44.72 -5.96 12.98
C ALA A 231 45.92 -6.05 13.95
N PRO A 232 47.11 -6.42 13.46
CA PRO A 232 48.33 -6.56 14.25
C PRO A 232 48.93 -5.23 14.72
#